data_AF-A0A960XLP5-F1
#
_entry.id   AF-A0A960XLP5-F1
#
_cell.length_a   1.000
_cell.length_b   1.000
_cell.length_c   1.000
_cell.angle_alpha   90.00
_cell.angle_beta   90.00
_cell.angle_gamma   90.00
#
_symmetry.space_group_name_H-M   'P 1'
#
loop_
_entity.id
_entity.type
_entity.pdbx_description
1 polymer ?
#
loop_
_entity_poly.entity_id
_entity_poly.type
_entity_poly.pdbx_seq_one_letter_code
_entity_poly.pdbx_strand_id
1 'polypeptide(L)'
;MNFQNPMRSQAIVFLRPCSAAIRPRGFALIVTTSMLMLLALVAVGMLTLAGVTLRTSAQGSAQSVAHANARMALMLALGELQKTAGPDQRVTARADILDDDIANPRLTGAWKSWEIRANSPPQASDYEKNARDSKFLGWLVSSPQPNANGKVEFAHQGVTNPVTLWGPGTLGDKAPGADLVTAAEVNVGGRKGSFAWAVMDEGVKVRVNTPYHEESSSQGMLTNRLGSGVRPNTGAIPLLAGLDRPMFLAGSKEFKTVEKGITRLDFGLAAEELANGMREPLKELFHDVTTLSAGVLSDVAAGGLKEDFNLLANSASLPAPYAGKGVYTSRLGITGPSDPRWESLHELAGLYKNGAELSKHEGAPMLRAGTPARWTAARGSNPENGEPGVANLAPPPGLVLMPSIAKVQVVFSLLTRDIYNYPKIRDTTPKVAGRESEEVKAELHDPWGRNFAGSSYDYLLHLLYTPVVTIHNPYNVILEFSELKVVFGNVPFALQVIRNGEPQTHEPAPLDTMFYRESETGDRHKRFGMTLKT
;
A
#
# COMPACT_ATOMS: atom_id res chain seq x y z
N MET A 1 -91.27 -68.50 -87.22
CA MET A 1 -90.94 -67.16 -86.69
C MET A 1 -90.74 -67.31 -85.20
N ASN A 2 -89.56 -66.89 -84.71
CA ASN A 2 -89.13 -66.63 -83.32
C ASN A 2 -89.45 -67.66 -82.22
N PHE A 3 -88.60 -67.98 -81.25
CA PHE A 3 -87.16 -67.96 -80.99
C PHE A 3 -87.01 -68.59 -79.58
N GLN A 4 -85.85 -69.18 -79.29
CA GLN A 4 -85.22 -69.34 -77.96
C GLN A 4 -85.56 -70.53 -77.02
N ASN A 5 -84.63 -71.49 -77.16
CA ASN A 5 -84.04 -72.52 -76.29
C ASN A 5 -83.35 -71.96 -75.00
N PRO A 6 -82.64 -72.74 -74.15
CA PRO A 6 -82.54 -74.21 -74.03
C PRO A 6 -82.46 -74.82 -72.59
N MET A 7 -82.69 -76.14 -72.60
CA MET A 7 -82.23 -77.30 -71.81
C MET A 7 -81.32 -77.18 -70.56
N ARG A 8 -81.72 -77.95 -69.54
CA ARG A 8 -80.97 -78.36 -68.33
C ARG A 8 -79.96 -79.48 -68.63
N SER A 9 -78.78 -79.40 -68.01
CA SER A 9 -77.74 -80.43 -67.99
C SER A 9 -77.59 -81.02 -66.58
N GLN A 10 -77.59 -82.35 -66.46
CA GLN A 10 -77.19 -83.10 -65.27
C GLN A 10 -75.78 -83.64 -65.49
N ALA A 11 -74.90 -83.47 -64.49
CA ALA A 11 -73.57 -84.09 -64.48
C ALA A 11 -73.24 -84.67 -63.09
N ILE A 12 -72.54 -85.79 -63.16
CA ILE A 12 -72.32 -86.85 -62.18
C ILE A 12 -71.24 -86.50 -61.14
N VAL A 13 -71.43 -87.06 -59.95
CA VAL A 13 -70.59 -86.98 -58.73
C VAL A 13 -69.23 -87.67 -58.89
N PHE A 14 -68.16 -87.03 -58.41
CA PHE A 14 -66.87 -87.66 -58.08
C PHE A 14 -66.45 -87.31 -56.64
N LEU A 15 -66.16 -88.35 -55.85
CA LEU A 15 -65.73 -88.31 -54.44
C LEU A 15 -64.26 -87.89 -54.30
N ARG A 16 -63.91 -87.17 -53.22
CA ARG A 16 -62.55 -87.12 -52.64
C ARG A 16 -62.62 -87.41 -51.14
N PRO A 17 -61.78 -88.31 -50.58
CA PRO A 17 -61.66 -88.49 -49.14
C PRO A 17 -60.80 -87.36 -48.55
N CYS A 18 -61.30 -86.73 -47.48
CA CYS A 18 -60.54 -85.74 -46.72
C CYS A 18 -59.77 -86.46 -45.60
N SER A 19 -58.44 -86.48 -45.70
CA SER A 19 -57.56 -86.97 -44.64
C SER A 19 -57.70 -86.09 -43.39
N ALA A 20 -58.07 -86.69 -42.26
CA ALA A 20 -58.10 -86.02 -40.97
C ALA A 20 -56.66 -85.68 -40.53
N ALA A 21 -56.27 -84.41 -40.66
CA ALA A 21 -55.04 -83.89 -40.08
C ALA A 21 -55.17 -83.85 -38.56
N ILE A 22 -54.25 -84.53 -37.87
CA ILE A 22 -54.05 -84.41 -36.42
C ILE A 22 -53.68 -82.94 -36.14
N ARG A 23 -54.63 -82.17 -35.61
CA ARG A 23 -54.38 -80.77 -35.21
C ARG A 23 -53.47 -80.76 -33.98
N PRO A 24 -52.30 -80.10 -34.00
CA PRO A 24 -51.56 -79.86 -32.77
C PRO A 24 -52.33 -78.85 -31.92
N ARG A 25 -53.14 -79.35 -30.99
CA ARG A 25 -53.77 -78.56 -29.93
C ARG A 25 -52.69 -78.14 -28.92
N GLY A 26 -51.91 -77.12 -29.28
CA GLY A 26 -50.86 -76.57 -28.42
C GLY A 26 -50.12 -75.34 -28.99
N PHE A 27 -50.07 -75.16 -30.32
CA PHE A 27 -49.29 -74.08 -30.95
C PHE A 27 -49.91 -72.69 -30.79
N ALA A 28 -51.25 -72.57 -30.81
CA ALA A 28 -51.94 -71.30 -30.58
C ALA A 28 -51.67 -70.72 -29.19
N LEU A 29 -51.56 -71.57 -28.16
CA LEU A 29 -51.23 -71.13 -26.81
C LEU A 29 -49.82 -70.53 -26.78
N ILE A 30 -48.82 -71.21 -27.33
CA ILE A 30 -47.42 -70.73 -27.42
C ILE A 30 -47.33 -69.39 -28.17
N VAL A 31 -48.05 -69.24 -29.28
CA VAL A 31 -48.11 -67.96 -30.02
C VAL A 31 -48.74 -66.86 -29.16
N THR A 32 -49.83 -67.14 -28.46
CA THR A 32 -50.48 -66.14 -27.59
C THR A 32 -49.63 -65.80 -26.36
N THR A 33 -48.96 -66.75 -25.72
CA THR A 33 -48.04 -66.46 -24.60
C THR A 33 -46.80 -65.71 -25.08
N SER A 34 -46.26 -66.05 -26.25
CA SER A 34 -45.11 -65.33 -26.83
C SER A 34 -45.51 -63.90 -27.21
N MET A 35 -46.69 -63.71 -27.78
CA MET A 35 -47.24 -62.39 -28.14
C MET A 35 -47.60 -61.56 -26.90
N LEU A 36 -48.20 -62.16 -25.86
CA LEU A 36 -48.47 -61.50 -24.58
C LEU A 36 -47.18 -61.16 -23.83
N MET A 37 -46.18 -62.04 -23.82
CA MET A 37 -44.85 -61.76 -23.24
C MET A 37 -44.16 -60.62 -24.00
N LEU A 38 -44.22 -60.61 -25.33
CA LEU A 38 -43.67 -59.53 -26.14
C LEU A 38 -44.38 -58.20 -25.84
N LEU A 39 -45.71 -58.19 -25.81
CA LEU A 39 -46.49 -56.99 -25.47
C LEU A 39 -46.20 -56.50 -24.04
N ALA A 40 -46.05 -57.42 -23.08
CA ALA A 40 -45.68 -57.09 -21.71
C ALA A 40 -44.27 -56.49 -21.62
N LEU A 41 -43.29 -57.06 -22.33
CA LEU A 41 -41.93 -56.52 -22.40
C LEU A 41 -41.89 -55.12 -23.02
N VAL A 42 -42.63 -54.91 -24.11
CA VAL A 42 -42.75 -53.58 -24.74
C VAL A 42 -43.44 -52.58 -23.79
N ALA A 43 -44.52 -52.98 -23.12
CA ALA A 43 -45.23 -52.12 -22.18
C ALA A 43 -44.33 -51.72 -20.99
N VAL A 44 -43.58 -52.67 -20.42
CA VAL A 44 -42.61 -52.40 -19.35
C VAL A 44 -41.49 -51.49 -19.85
N GLY A 45 -40.96 -51.71 -21.05
CA GLY A 45 -39.95 -50.85 -21.68
C GLY A 45 -40.44 -49.42 -21.91
N MET A 46 -41.69 -49.24 -22.34
CA MET A 46 -42.29 -47.92 -22.51
C MET A 46 -42.55 -47.23 -21.17
N LEU A 47 -42.98 -47.97 -20.15
CA LEU A 47 -43.21 -47.43 -18.81
C LEU A 47 -41.91 -46.98 -18.14
N THR A 48 -40.82 -47.73 -18.29
CA THR A 48 -39.50 -47.33 -17.77
C THR A 48 -38.98 -46.09 -18.47
N LEU A 49 -39.09 -46.02 -19.81
CA LEU A 49 -38.71 -44.83 -20.58
C LEU A 49 -39.56 -43.61 -20.17
N ALA A 50 -40.88 -43.75 -20.09
CA ALA A 50 -41.75 -42.67 -19.63
C ALA A 50 -41.39 -42.20 -18.21
N GLY A 51 -41.08 -43.13 -17.31
CA GLY A 51 -40.62 -42.80 -15.95
C GLY A 51 -39.29 -42.04 -15.94
N VAL A 52 -38.33 -42.41 -16.80
CA VAL A 52 -37.07 -41.67 -16.97
C VAL A 52 -37.34 -40.28 -17.54
N THR A 53 -38.13 -40.17 -18.61
CA THR A 53 -38.48 -38.89 -19.25
C THR A 53 -39.17 -37.93 -18.28
N LEU A 54 -40.10 -38.43 -17.46
CA LEU A 54 -40.77 -37.63 -16.43
C LEU A 54 -39.80 -37.12 -15.35
N ARG A 55 -38.87 -37.96 -14.88
CA ARG A 55 -37.84 -37.54 -13.92
C ARG A 55 -36.91 -36.49 -14.52
N THR A 56 -36.44 -36.68 -15.75
CA THR A 56 -35.60 -35.71 -16.46
C THR A 56 -36.35 -34.39 -16.69
N SER A 57 -37.63 -34.44 -17.05
CA SER A 57 -38.46 -33.25 -17.22
C SER A 57 -38.68 -32.49 -15.90
N ALA A 58 -38.98 -33.20 -14.82
CA ALA A 58 -39.11 -32.62 -13.48
C ALA A 58 -37.79 -31.97 -13.02
N GLN A 59 -36.65 -32.63 -13.27
CA GLN A 59 -35.33 -32.08 -12.97
C GLN A 59 -35.04 -30.82 -13.80
N GLY A 60 -35.36 -30.84 -15.10
CA GLY A 60 -35.21 -29.66 -15.97
C GLY A 60 -36.08 -28.48 -15.53
N SER A 61 -37.30 -28.76 -15.07
CA SER A 61 -38.19 -27.74 -14.49
C SER A 61 -37.61 -27.17 -13.20
N ALA A 62 -37.16 -28.02 -12.27
CA ALA A 62 -36.53 -27.60 -11.02
C ALA A 62 -35.26 -26.76 -11.28
N GLN A 63 -34.42 -27.17 -12.23
CA GLN A 63 -33.22 -26.43 -12.62
C GLN A 63 -33.57 -25.06 -13.22
N SER A 64 -34.63 -24.98 -14.04
CA SER A 64 -35.09 -23.72 -14.61
C SER A 64 -35.59 -22.74 -13.53
N VAL A 65 -36.31 -23.26 -12.53
CA VAL A 65 -36.74 -22.47 -11.35
C VAL A 65 -35.53 -22.00 -10.53
N ALA A 66 -34.56 -22.89 -10.28
CA ALA A 66 -33.34 -22.53 -9.57
C ALA A 66 -32.53 -21.44 -10.29
N HIS A 67 -32.37 -21.52 -11.61
CA HIS A 67 -31.72 -20.48 -12.42
C HIS A 67 -32.47 -19.16 -12.40
N ALA A 68 -33.81 -19.18 -12.45
CA ALA A 68 -34.62 -17.97 -12.35
C ALA A 68 -34.46 -17.30 -10.97
N ASN A 69 -34.46 -18.10 -9.89
CA ASN A 69 -34.24 -17.61 -8.54
C ASN A 69 -32.82 -17.06 -8.35
N ALA A 70 -31.80 -17.73 -8.90
CA ALA A 70 -30.42 -17.27 -8.86
C ALA A 70 -30.24 -15.94 -9.61
N ARG A 71 -30.88 -15.78 -10.78
CA ARG A 71 -30.88 -14.51 -11.53
C ARG A 71 -31.55 -13.39 -10.74
N MET A 72 -32.68 -13.67 -10.09
CA MET A 72 -33.34 -12.71 -9.20
C MET A 72 -32.45 -12.33 -8.02
N ALA A 73 -31.81 -13.31 -7.38
CA ALA A 73 -30.89 -13.08 -6.28
C ALA A 73 -29.70 -12.19 -6.69
N LEU A 74 -29.12 -12.43 -7.87
CA LEU A 74 -28.06 -11.61 -8.43
C LEU A 74 -28.52 -10.16 -8.68
N MET A 75 -29.74 -9.98 -9.23
CA MET A 75 -30.30 -8.64 -9.44
C MET A 75 -30.51 -7.90 -8.12
N LEU A 76 -30.98 -8.60 -7.07
CA LEU A 76 -31.13 -8.03 -5.73
C LEU A 76 -29.77 -7.69 -5.11
N ALA A 77 -28.79 -8.58 -5.20
CA ALA A 77 -27.44 -8.37 -4.69
C ALA A 77 -26.76 -7.17 -5.36
N LEU A 78 -26.87 -7.05 -6.69
CA LEU A 78 -26.34 -5.91 -7.43
C LEU A 78 -27.07 -4.61 -7.07
N GLY A 79 -28.39 -4.65 -6.91
CA GLY A 79 -29.18 -3.50 -6.49
C GLY A 79 -28.77 -3.00 -5.10
N GLU A 80 -28.58 -3.92 -4.14
CA GLU A 80 -28.15 -3.54 -2.78
C GLU A 80 -26.72 -3.02 -2.77
N LEU A 81 -25.81 -3.64 -3.55
CA LEU A 81 -24.44 -3.16 -3.74
C LEU A 81 -24.42 -1.74 -4.32
N GLN A 82 -25.19 -1.47 -5.37
CA GLN A 82 -25.26 -0.13 -5.99
C GLN A 82 -25.86 0.91 -5.03
N LYS A 83 -26.88 0.54 -4.27
CA LYS A 83 -27.52 1.42 -3.30
C LYS A 83 -26.59 1.79 -2.13
N THR A 84 -25.83 0.83 -1.63
CA THR A 84 -25.00 0.99 -0.43
C THR A 84 -23.58 1.47 -0.74
N ALA A 85 -22.95 0.93 -1.79
CA ALA A 85 -21.55 1.20 -2.18
C ALA A 85 -21.41 1.98 -3.51
N GLY A 86 -22.51 2.36 -4.16
CA GLY A 86 -22.46 3.11 -5.43
C GLY A 86 -21.92 4.54 -5.31
N PRO A 87 -22.30 5.33 -4.29
CA PRO A 87 -21.69 6.65 -4.08
C PRO A 87 -20.18 6.52 -3.82
N ASP A 88 -19.40 7.50 -4.29
CA ASP A 88 -17.93 7.53 -4.15
C ASP A 88 -17.46 7.70 -2.70
N GLN A 89 -18.30 8.22 -1.82
CA GLN A 89 -18.06 8.37 -0.38
C GLN A 89 -18.45 7.12 0.43
N ARG A 90 -18.06 5.94 -0.06
CA ARG A 90 -18.38 4.65 0.56
C ARG A 90 -17.12 3.84 0.77
N VAL A 91 -17.10 3.10 1.87
CA VAL A 91 -16.01 2.17 2.20
C VAL A 91 -16.65 0.85 2.58
N THR A 92 -16.14 -0.22 1.98
CA THR A 92 -16.50 -1.59 2.32
C THR A 92 -15.44 -2.19 3.23
N ALA A 93 -15.88 -3.07 4.14
CA ALA A 93 -14.98 -3.82 5.00
C ALA A 93 -15.62 -5.16 5.38
N ARG A 94 -14.78 -6.12 5.76
CA ARG A 94 -15.22 -7.40 6.30
C ARG A 94 -15.71 -7.25 7.74
N ALA A 95 -16.58 -8.15 8.19
CA ALA A 95 -17.16 -8.10 9.52
C ALA A 95 -16.15 -8.35 10.65
N ASP A 96 -15.08 -9.10 10.38
CA ASP A 96 -13.96 -9.34 11.30
C ASP A 96 -13.19 -8.08 11.73
N ILE A 97 -13.37 -6.94 11.06
CA ILE A 97 -12.80 -5.66 11.52
C ILE A 97 -13.50 -5.11 12.77
N LEU A 98 -14.68 -5.62 13.11
CA LEU A 98 -15.52 -5.07 14.17
C LEU A 98 -15.15 -5.61 15.55
N ASP A 99 -14.89 -6.91 15.64
CA ASP A 99 -14.64 -7.68 16.85
C ASP A 99 -14.06 -9.06 16.47
N ASP A 100 -13.49 -9.77 17.44
CA ASP A 100 -13.02 -11.15 17.31
C ASP A 100 -14.19 -12.16 17.38
N ASP A 101 -15.29 -11.82 18.07
CA ASP A 101 -16.47 -12.69 18.24
C ASP A 101 -17.61 -12.35 17.25
N ILE A 102 -17.39 -12.71 15.99
CA ILE A 102 -18.34 -12.51 14.88
C ILE A 102 -18.80 -13.87 14.35
N ALA A 103 -20.12 -14.08 14.28
CA ALA A 103 -20.70 -15.35 13.82
C ALA A 103 -20.42 -15.64 12.34
N ASN A 104 -20.33 -14.60 11.50
CA ASN A 104 -19.96 -14.70 10.09
C ASN A 104 -18.93 -13.60 9.72
N PRO A 105 -17.64 -13.82 10.04
CA PRO A 105 -16.60 -12.77 9.99
C PRO A 105 -16.25 -12.32 8.57
N ARG A 106 -16.60 -13.13 7.56
CA ARG A 106 -16.26 -12.87 6.16
C ARG A 106 -17.31 -12.04 5.41
N LEU A 107 -18.41 -11.64 6.06
CA LEU A 107 -19.42 -10.78 5.45
C LEU A 107 -18.85 -9.40 5.10
N THR A 108 -19.25 -8.85 3.95
CA THR A 108 -18.93 -7.47 3.56
C THR A 108 -20.03 -6.52 4.02
N GLY A 109 -19.64 -5.50 4.77
CA GLY A 109 -20.47 -4.36 5.12
C GLY A 109 -20.06 -3.10 4.36
N ALA A 110 -20.96 -2.12 4.31
CA ALA A 110 -20.68 -0.80 3.76
C ALA A 110 -20.90 0.31 4.81
N TRP A 111 -20.00 1.28 4.83
CA TRP A 111 -20.04 2.47 5.68
C TRP A 111 -19.93 3.74 4.84
N LYS A 112 -20.53 4.83 5.35
CA LYS A 112 -20.18 6.18 4.87
C LYS A 112 -18.78 6.53 5.35
N SER A 113 -18.00 7.14 4.48
CA SER A 113 -16.68 7.67 4.83
C SER A 113 -16.75 8.86 5.80
N TRP A 114 -15.57 9.26 6.27
CA TRP A 114 -15.36 10.51 6.99
C TRP A 114 -14.70 11.53 6.06
N GLU A 115 -15.18 12.76 6.15
CA GLU A 115 -14.53 13.91 5.54
C GLU A 115 -13.60 14.55 6.57
N ILE A 116 -12.33 14.76 6.21
CA ILE A 116 -11.39 15.49 7.07
C ILE A 116 -11.59 16.98 6.81
N ARG A 117 -12.28 17.64 7.75
CA ARG A 117 -12.48 19.09 7.69
C ARG A 117 -11.50 19.79 8.60
N ALA A 118 -10.73 20.69 8.04
CA ALA A 118 -9.69 21.39 8.77
C ALA A 118 -10.17 22.35 9.87
N ASN A 119 -11.34 22.95 9.69
CA ASN A 119 -11.99 23.80 10.68
C ASN A 119 -12.73 23.00 11.78
N SER A 120 -12.82 21.68 11.62
CA SER A 120 -13.41 20.76 12.59
C SER A 120 -12.72 19.39 12.42
N PRO A 121 -11.42 19.29 12.76
CA PRO A 121 -10.66 18.08 12.54
C PRO A 121 -11.30 16.94 13.33
N PRO A 122 -11.32 15.71 12.78
CA PRO A 122 -11.92 14.58 13.46
C PRO A 122 -11.20 14.32 14.77
N GLN A 123 -11.98 14.08 15.82
CA GLN A 123 -11.51 13.74 17.15
C GLN A 123 -11.48 12.23 17.33
N ALA A 124 -10.77 11.74 18.35
CA ALA A 124 -10.73 10.30 18.65
C ALA A 124 -12.14 9.69 18.80
N SER A 125 -13.08 10.44 19.41
CA SER A 125 -14.48 10.06 19.56
C SER A 125 -15.23 9.84 18.23
N ASP A 126 -14.81 10.49 17.14
CA ASP A 126 -15.44 10.33 15.82
C ASP A 126 -15.12 8.98 15.17
N TYR A 127 -14.12 8.27 15.71
CA TYR A 127 -13.69 6.94 15.28
C TYR A 127 -14.10 5.84 16.27
N GLU A 128 -14.66 6.20 17.42
CA GLU A 128 -15.18 5.24 18.40
C GLU A 128 -16.38 4.46 17.85
N LYS A 129 -16.64 3.30 18.45
CA LYS A 129 -17.67 2.33 18.02
C LYS A 129 -19.00 3.01 17.66
N ASN A 130 -19.54 3.86 18.54
CA ASN A 130 -20.85 4.48 18.31
C ASN A 130 -20.85 5.42 17.09
N ALA A 131 -19.81 6.21 16.89
CA ALA A 131 -19.69 7.11 15.76
C ALA A 131 -19.49 6.34 14.45
N ARG A 132 -18.65 5.30 14.46
CA ARG A 132 -18.47 4.37 13.34
C ARG A 132 -19.77 3.67 12.96
N ASP A 133 -20.47 3.10 13.93
CA ASP A 133 -21.70 2.32 13.71
C ASP A 133 -22.83 3.21 13.21
N SER A 134 -22.87 4.50 13.59
CA SER A 134 -23.82 5.47 13.05
C SER A 134 -23.67 5.73 11.53
N LYS A 135 -22.50 5.41 10.97
CA LYS A 135 -22.20 5.53 9.53
C LYS A 135 -22.43 4.23 8.77
N PHE A 136 -22.80 3.14 9.45
CA PHE A 136 -23.10 1.86 8.82
C PHE A 136 -24.33 1.95 7.92
N LEU A 137 -24.27 1.31 6.76
CA LEU A 137 -25.34 1.30 5.77
C LEU A 137 -26.01 -0.06 5.67
N GLY A 138 -25.24 -1.14 5.81
CA GLY A 138 -25.77 -2.49 5.80
C GLY A 138 -24.75 -3.55 5.37
N TRP A 139 -25.08 -4.79 5.70
CA TRP A 139 -24.39 -5.99 5.24
C TRP A 139 -24.91 -6.42 3.87
N LEU A 140 -24.00 -6.75 2.96
CA LEU A 140 -24.32 -7.20 1.61
C LEU A 140 -24.65 -8.70 1.59
N VAL A 141 -25.76 -9.07 2.23
CA VAL A 141 -26.22 -10.45 2.36
C VAL A 141 -27.75 -10.55 2.36
N SER A 142 -28.28 -11.67 1.87
CA SER A 142 -29.72 -11.94 1.90
C SER A 142 -30.25 -12.15 3.31
N SER A 143 -31.42 -11.57 3.57
CA SER A 143 -32.18 -11.73 4.81
C SER A 143 -33.69 -11.76 4.50
N PRO A 144 -34.47 -12.66 5.14
CA PRO A 144 -35.94 -12.64 5.09
C PRO A 144 -36.53 -11.32 5.61
N GLN A 145 -35.79 -10.62 6.48
CA GLN A 145 -36.11 -9.28 6.96
C GLN A 145 -35.02 -8.33 6.46
N PRO A 146 -35.21 -7.66 5.31
CA PRO A 146 -34.18 -6.80 4.72
C PRO A 146 -33.66 -5.76 5.72
N ASN A 147 -34.52 -5.13 6.52
CA ASN A 147 -34.08 -4.12 7.51
C ASN A 147 -33.11 -4.64 8.59
N ALA A 148 -33.00 -5.96 8.79
CA ALA A 148 -32.05 -6.53 9.74
C ALA A 148 -30.60 -6.39 9.28
N ASN A 149 -30.35 -6.43 7.96
CA ASN A 149 -28.99 -6.30 7.42
C ASN A 149 -28.42 -4.88 7.58
N GLY A 150 -29.27 -3.87 7.84
CA GLY A 150 -28.88 -2.48 8.11
C GLY A 150 -28.34 -2.25 9.52
N LYS A 151 -28.23 -3.28 10.36
CA LYS A 151 -27.71 -3.19 11.74
C LYS A 151 -26.35 -3.87 11.84
N VAL A 152 -25.38 -3.24 12.49
CA VAL A 152 -24.01 -3.76 12.64
C VAL A 152 -24.03 -5.13 13.34
N GLU A 153 -24.91 -5.25 14.34
CA GLU A 153 -25.16 -6.40 15.21
C GLU A 153 -25.61 -7.65 14.44
N PHE A 154 -26.09 -7.51 13.21
CA PHE A 154 -26.47 -8.64 12.37
C PHE A 154 -25.30 -9.62 12.17
N ALA A 155 -24.06 -9.14 12.02
CA ALA A 155 -22.90 -10.02 11.84
C ALA A 155 -22.54 -10.83 13.08
N HIS A 156 -22.90 -10.35 14.28
CA HIS A 156 -22.74 -11.09 15.54
C HIS A 156 -23.82 -12.17 15.71
N GLN A 157 -24.91 -12.09 14.96
CA GLN A 157 -26.02 -13.02 15.06
C GLN A 157 -25.82 -14.18 14.08
N GLY A 158 -26.13 -15.39 14.54
CA GLY A 158 -26.22 -16.55 13.66
C GLY A 158 -27.33 -16.35 12.61
N VAL A 159 -27.07 -16.83 11.41
CA VAL A 159 -28.02 -16.74 10.29
C VAL A 159 -29.18 -17.73 10.52
N THR A 160 -30.42 -17.25 10.43
CA THR A 160 -31.62 -18.12 10.53
C THR A 160 -31.80 -18.91 9.23
N ASN A 161 -31.95 -20.24 9.33
CA ASN A 161 -32.04 -21.15 8.19
C ASN A 161 -30.91 -20.90 7.14
N PRO A 162 -29.65 -21.16 7.53
CA PRO A 162 -28.49 -20.76 6.74
C PRO A 162 -28.31 -21.63 5.49
N VAL A 163 -28.00 -20.97 4.38
CA VAL A 163 -27.45 -21.59 3.17
C VAL A 163 -25.97 -21.28 3.11
N THR A 164 -25.13 -22.32 3.05
CA THR A 164 -23.69 -22.17 2.84
C THR A 164 -23.43 -21.79 1.38
N LEU A 165 -22.93 -20.58 1.17
CA LEU A 165 -22.56 -20.05 -0.15
C LEU A 165 -21.09 -20.34 -0.48
N TRP A 166 -20.20 -20.18 0.51
CA TRP A 166 -18.80 -20.61 0.43
C TRP A 166 -18.52 -21.60 1.54
N GLY A 167 -18.05 -22.79 1.17
CA GLY A 167 -17.75 -23.87 2.11
C GLY A 167 -16.81 -24.92 1.55
N PRO A 168 -16.94 -26.19 1.99
CA PRO A 168 -16.12 -27.29 1.50
C PRO A 168 -16.15 -27.36 -0.03
N GLY A 169 -14.98 -27.52 -0.64
CA GLY A 169 -14.79 -27.49 -2.10
C GLY A 169 -14.40 -26.11 -2.66
N THR A 170 -14.99 -25.02 -2.17
CA THR A 170 -14.54 -23.66 -2.55
C THR A 170 -13.35 -23.20 -1.72
N LEU A 171 -13.40 -23.49 -0.42
CA LEU A 171 -12.39 -23.09 0.58
C LEU A 171 -11.37 -24.22 0.87
N GLY A 172 -11.53 -25.37 0.22
CA GLY A 172 -10.83 -26.61 0.54
C GLY A 172 -11.55 -27.42 1.61
N ASP A 173 -11.12 -28.67 1.81
CA ASP A 173 -11.82 -29.62 2.69
C ASP A 173 -11.57 -29.36 4.19
N LYS A 174 -10.58 -28.52 4.51
CA LYS A 174 -10.14 -28.21 5.89
C LYS A 174 -10.41 -26.76 6.29
N ALA A 175 -11.30 -26.07 5.58
CA ALA A 175 -11.62 -24.68 5.87
C ALA A 175 -12.16 -24.53 7.31
N PRO A 176 -11.61 -23.60 8.12
CA PRO A 176 -12.15 -23.26 9.42
C PRO A 176 -13.62 -22.84 9.34
N GLY A 177 -14.40 -23.13 10.38
CA GLY A 177 -15.81 -22.75 10.44
C GLY A 177 -16.04 -21.24 10.26
N ALA A 178 -15.11 -20.42 10.75
CA ALA A 178 -15.12 -18.96 10.61
C ALA A 178 -15.01 -18.49 9.15
N ASP A 179 -14.41 -19.28 8.25
CA ASP A 179 -14.27 -18.91 6.84
C ASP A 179 -15.50 -19.26 6.00
N LEU A 180 -16.41 -20.07 6.54
CA LEU A 180 -17.66 -20.43 5.89
C LEU A 180 -18.54 -19.19 5.79
N VAL A 181 -19.00 -18.88 4.58
CA VAL A 181 -19.93 -17.77 4.36
C VAL A 181 -21.32 -18.34 4.19
N THR A 182 -22.19 -18.00 5.14
CA THR A 182 -23.61 -18.39 5.11
C THR A 182 -24.50 -17.17 4.90
N ALA A 183 -25.65 -17.39 4.28
CA ALA A 183 -26.66 -16.36 4.07
C ALA A 183 -28.06 -16.94 4.33
N ALA A 184 -29.01 -16.10 4.74
CA ALA A 184 -30.33 -16.60 5.09
C ALA A 184 -31.12 -16.95 3.82
N GLU A 185 -31.79 -18.10 3.85
CA GLU A 185 -32.68 -18.54 2.77
C GLU A 185 -33.93 -17.65 2.70
N VAL A 186 -34.19 -17.06 1.54
CA VAL A 186 -35.37 -16.23 1.27
C VAL A 186 -36.31 -16.95 0.31
N ASN A 187 -37.55 -17.19 0.74
CA ASN A 187 -38.57 -17.84 -0.07
C ASN A 187 -39.15 -16.89 -1.13
N VAL A 188 -39.32 -17.38 -2.36
CA VAL A 188 -39.99 -16.65 -3.44
C VAL A 188 -41.50 -16.84 -3.28
N GLY A 189 -42.12 -16.02 -2.42
CA GLY A 189 -43.51 -16.17 -1.97
C GLY A 189 -44.52 -16.59 -3.05
N GLY A 190 -45.38 -17.56 -2.72
CA GLY A 190 -46.43 -18.09 -3.61
C GLY A 190 -45.93 -18.99 -4.76
N ARG A 191 -44.62 -19.20 -4.89
CA ARG A 191 -44.01 -20.10 -5.88
C ARG A 191 -43.08 -21.09 -5.17
N LYS A 192 -42.79 -22.22 -5.81
CA LYS A 192 -41.77 -23.15 -5.30
C LYS A 192 -40.38 -22.54 -5.53
N GLY A 193 -39.55 -22.57 -4.49
CA GLY A 193 -38.15 -22.21 -4.56
C GLY A 193 -37.77 -21.01 -3.68
N SER A 194 -36.48 -20.93 -3.43
CA SER A 194 -35.84 -19.96 -2.56
C SER A 194 -34.55 -19.47 -3.20
N PHE A 195 -33.95 -18.46 -2.60
CA PHE A 195 -32.62 -17.99 -2.94
C PHE A 195 -31.87 -17.49 -1.72
N ALA A 196 -30.55 -17.43 -1.83
CA ALA A 196 -29.67 -16.75 -0.90
C ALA A 196 -28.55 -16.10 -1.69
N TRP A 197 -28.02 -14.97 -1.20
CA TRP A 197 -26.92 -14.26 -1.85
C TRP A 197 -26.06 -13.54 -0.82
N ALA A 198 -24.79 -13.36 -1.15
CA ALA A 198 -23.90 -12.43 -0.46
C ALA A 198 -22.92 -11.83 -1.47
N VAL A 199 -22.41 -10.63 -1.19
CA VAL A 199 -21.38 -9.97 -2.00
C VAL A 199 -20.11 -9.87 -1.18
N MET A 200 -19.00 -10.32 -1.76
CA MET A 200 -17.67 -10.26 -1.15
C MET A 200 -16.85 -9.15 -1.80
N ASP A 201 -15.99 -8.52 -1.01
CA ASP A 201 -15.08 -7.49 -1.51
C ASP A 201 -13.76 -8.12 -1.96
N GLU A 202 -13.37 -7.88 -3.21
CA GLU A 202 -12.07 -8.30 -3.76
C GLU A 202 -10.97 -7.26 -3.48
N GLY A 203 -11.35 -6.01 -3.17
CA GLY A 203 -10.44 -4.91 -2.85
C GLY A 203 -9.70 -5.10 -1.53
N VAL A 204 -10.22 -5.92 -0.62
CA VAL A 204 -9.57 -6.29 0.65
C VAL A 204 -8.58 -7.46 0.51
N LYS A 205 -8.49 -8.06 -0.69
CA LYS A 205 -7.61 -9.21 -0.96
C LYS A 205 -6.32 -8.76 -1.66
N VAL A 206 -5.28 -9.58 -1.49
CA VAL A 206 -3.99 -9.36 -2.12
C VAL A 206 -4.04 -9.79 -3.59
N ARG A 207 -3.77 -8.85 -4.52
CA ARG A 207 -3.70 -9.18 -5.96
C ARG A 207 -2.39 -9.88 -6.31
N VAL A 208 -2.45 -11.16 -6.68
CA VAL A 208 -1.25 -12.01 -6.84
C VAL A 208 -0.74 -12.16 -8.28
N ASN A 209 -1.47 -11.68 -9.29
CA ASN A 209 -1.11 -11.86 -10.71
C ASN A 209 -0.38 -10.64 -11.34
N THR A 210 0.34 -9.85 -10.55
CA THR A 210 1.04 -8.65 -11.04
C THR A 210 2.49 -8.94 -11.45
N PRO A 211 2.98 -8.36 -12.56
CA PRO A 211 4.34 -8.60 -13.04
C PRO A 211 5.40 -8.05 -12.09
N TYR A 212 6.61 -8.58 -12.25
CA TYR A 212 7.85 -8.10 -11.64
C TYR A 212 8.80 -7.64 -12.73
N HIS A 213 9.39 -6.46 -12.59
CA HIS A 213 10.47 -6.03 -13.48
C HIS A 213 11.81 -6.19 -12.77
N GLU A 214 12.80 -6.78 -13.45
CA GLU A 214 14.16 -6.94 -12.94
C GLU A 214 14.84 -5.61 -12.60
N GLU A 215 15.98 -5.69 -11.91
CA GLU A 215 16.78 -4.52 -11.57
C GLU A 215 17.16 -3.76 -12.84
N SER A 216 16.73 -2.50 -12.89
CA SER A 216 16.76 -1.68 -14.08
C SER A 216 18.16 -1.17 -14.38
N SER A 217 18.61 -1.36 -15.61
CA SER A 217 19.86 -0.80 -16.13
C SER A 217 19.76 0.68 -16.56
N SER A 218 18.55 1.24 -16.66
CA SER A 218 18.34 2.63 -17.10
C SER A 218 17.59 3.48 -16.06
N GLN A 219 17.92 4.78 -16.02
CA GLN A 219 17.30 5.76 -15.13
C GLN A 219 15.78 5.91 -15.38
N GLY A 220 15.34 5.77 -16.62
CA GLY A 220 13.90 5.80 -16.96
C GLY A 220 13.15 4.59 -16.38
N MET A 221 13.76 3.41 -16.39
CA MET A 221 13.17 2.22 -15.77
C MET A 221 13.18 2.31 -14.23
N LEU A 222 14.20 2.90 -13.61
CA LEU A 222 14.20 3.21 -12.17
C LEU A 222 13.04 4.13 -11.80
N THR A 223 12.81 5.18 -12.61
CA THR A 223 11.70 6.12 -12.41
C THR A 223 10.33 5.43 -12.54
N ASN A 224 10.16 4.60 -13.57
CA ASN A 224 8.94 3.80 -13.72
C ASN A 224 8.74 2.82 -12.55
N ARG A 225 9.82 2.27 -11.98
CA ARG A 225 9.75 1.39 -10.81
C ARG A 225 9.30 2.14 -9.55
N LEU A 226 9.76 3.38 -9.33
CA LEU A 226 9.28 4.22 -8.22
C LEU A 226 7.77 4.51 -8.33
N GLY A 227 7.26 4.62 -9.55
CA GLY A 227 5.82 4.76 -9.82
C GLY A 227 5.04 3.44 -9.87
N SER A 228 5.71 2.29 -9.98
CA SER A 228 5.06 0.98 -9.97
C SER A 228 4.67 0.61 -8.54
N GLY A 229 3.39 0.31 -8.31
CA GLY A 229 2.90 -0.13 -7.01
C GLY A 229 3.67 -1.34 -6.49
N VAL A 230 3.86 -1.42 -5.17
CA VAL A 230 4.53 -2.56 -4.54
C VAL A 230 3.70 -3.82 -4.79
N ARG A 231 4.25 -4.76 -5.56
CA ARG A 231 3.65 -6.08 -5.73
C ARG A 231 3.83 -6.95 -4.48
N PRO A 232 2.87 -7.81 -4.14
CA PRO A 232 3.10 -8.84 -3.14
C PRO A 232 4.17 -9.82 -3.63
N ASN A 233 5.08 -10.21 -2.75
CA ASN A 233 5.99 -11.32 -3.01
C ASN A 233 5.23 -12.63 -2.79
N THR A 234 4.67 -13.21 -3.85
CA THR A 234 3.89 -14.47 -3.79
C THR A 234 4.65 -15.60 -3.10
N GLY A 235 5.95 -15.74 -3.38
CA GLY A 235 6.81 -16.74 -2.75
C GLY A 235 7.02 -16.54 -1.23
N ALA A 236 6.67 -15.38 -0.68
CA ALA A 236 6.66 -15.15 0.77
C ALA A 236 5.34 -15.56 1.45
N ILE A 237 4.29 -15.86 0.67
CA ILE A 237 3.05 -16.44 1.19
C ILE A 237 3.31 -17.94 1.36
N PRO A 238 3.29 -18.49 2.60
CA PRO A 238 3.72 -19.88 2.85
C PRO A 238 3.03 -20.91 1.95
N LEU A 239 1.73 -20.74 1.72
CA LEU A 239 0.91 -21.60 0.87
C LEU A 239 1.18 -21.47 -0.64
N LEU A 240 1.84 -20.39 -1.07
CA LEU A 240 2.19 -20.11 -2.48
C LEU A 240 3.71 -20.05 -2.70
N ALA A 241 4.51 -20.62 -1.79
CA ALA A 241 5.97 -20.61 -1.89
C ALA A 241 6.51 -21.23 -3.18
N GLY A 242 5.75 -22.13 -3.81
CA GLY A 242 6.07 -22.71 -5.12
C GLY A 242 5.94 -21.74 -6.29
N LEU A 243 5.25 -20.61 -6.12
CA LEU A 243 5.14 -19.52 -7.10
C LEU A 243 6.16 -18.43 -6.76
N ASP A 244 7.42 -18.71 -7.04
CA ASP A 244 8.53 -17.84 -6.70
C ASP A 244 8.68 -16.62 -7.62
N ARG A 245 9.56 -15.68 -7.26
CA ARG A 245 9.70 -14.40 -7.94
C ARG A 245 10.05 -14.50 -9.44
N PRO A 246 10.98 -15.37 -9.88
CA PRO A 246 11.28 -15.57 -11.31
C PRO A 246 10.07 -15.84 -12.19
N MET A 247 9.07 -16.58 -11.71
CA MET A 247 7.86 -16.89 -12.48
C MET A 247 7.02 -15.67 -12.85
N PHE A 248 7.24 -14.54 -12.16
CA PHE A 248 6.51 -13.31 -12.40
C PHE A 248 7.32 -12.25 -13.14
N LEU A 249 8.53 -12.59 -13.62
CA LEU A 249 9.33 -11.67 -14.40
C LEU A 249 8.57 -11.21 -15.65
N ALA A 250 8.43 -9.90 -15.81
CA ALA A 250 7.67 -9.29 -16.90
C ALA A 250 8.25 -9.73 -18.24
N GLY A 251 7.40 -10.29 -19.09
CA GLY A 251 7.79 -10.81 -20.41
C GLY A 251 8.33 -12.25 -20.41
N SER A 252 8.52 -12.88 -19.25
CA SER A 252 8.90 -14.29 -19.18
C SER A 252 7.80 -15.22 -19.70
N LYS A 253 8.15 -16.47 -20.01
CA LYS A 253 7.18 -17.47 -20.47
C LYS A 253 6.21 -17.82 -19.34
N GLU A 254 6.73 -17.92 -18.13
CA GLU A 254 6.03 -18.24 -16.90
C GLU A 254 4.99 -17.16 -16.57
N PHE A 255 5.38 -15.89 -16.68
CA PHE A 255 4.46 -14.79 -16.40
C PHE A 255 3.34 -14.72 -17.43
N LYS A 256 3.59 -15.07 -18.70
CA LYS A 256 2.51 -15.20 -19.70
C LYS A 256 1.48 -16.27 -19.35
N THR A 257 1.85 -17.28 -18.56
CA THR A 257 0.92 -18.27 -18.01
C THR A 257 0.14 -17.68 -16.84
N VAL A 258 0.80 -16.98 -15.91
CA VAL A 258 0.16 -16.23 -14.81
C VAL A 258 -0.85 -15.19 -15.33
N GLU A 259 -0.47 -14.42 -16.35
CA GLU A 259 -1.25 -13.31 -16.91
C GLU A 259 -2.59 -13.78 -17.51
N LYS A 260 -2.64 -15.02 -18.02
CA LYS A 260 -3.88 -15.65 -18.50
C LYS A 260 -4.85 -16.00 -17.37
N GLY A 261 -4.38 -16.04 -16.12
CA GLY A 261 -5.16 -16.28 -14.92
C GLY A 261 -6.03 -15.08 -14.54
N ILE A 262 -7.01 -14.74 -15.38
CA ILE A 262 -7.94 -13.62 -15.14
C ILE A 262 -8.88 -13.96 -14.00
N THR A 263 -9.45 -15.16 -14.01
CA THR A 263 -10.28 -15.66 -12.91
C THR A 263 -9.47 -16.50 -11.94
N ARG A 264 -9.99 -16.72 -10.72
CA ARG A 264 -9.37 -17.62 -9.74
C ARG A 264 -9.19 -19.04 -10.29
N LEU A 265 -10.16 -19.54 -11.05
CA LEU A 265 -10.10 -20.89 -11.63
C LEU A 265 -8.99 -20.99 -12.67
N ASP A 266 -8.90 -19.99 -13.56
CA ASP A 266 -7.85 -19.94 -14.58
C ASP A 266 -6.47 -19.78 -13.96
N PHE A 267 -6.36 -18.92 -12.93
CA PHE A 267 -5.12 -18.76 -12.18
C PHE A 267 -4.74 -20.04 -11.43
N GLY A 268 -5.72 -20.79 -10.91
CA GLY A 268 -5.47 -22.10 -10.33
C GLY A 268 -4.92 -23.11 -11.34
N LEU A 269 -5.38 -23.08 -12.59
CA LEU A 269 -4.81 -23.89 -13.67
C LEU A 269 -3.39 -23.45 -14.05
N ALA A 270 -3.18 -22.14 -14.15
CA ALA A 270 -1.87 -21.55 -14.43
C ALA A 270 -0.85 -21.88 -13.33
N ALA A 271 -1.26 -21.76 -12.06
CA ALA A 271 -0.43 -22.08 -10.91
C ALA A 271 -0.07 -23.56 -10.88
N GLU A 272 -1.01 -24.46 -11.18
CA GLU A 272 -0.76 -25.89 -11.26
C GLU A 272 0.23 -26.26 -12.38
N GLU A 273 0.15 -25.58 -13.53
CA GLU A 273 1.10 -25.74 -14.63
C GLU A 273 2.52 -25.29 -14.25
N LEU A 274 2.64 -24.20 -13.49
CA LEU A 274 3.92 -23.63 -13.07
C LEU A 274 4.55 -24.41 -11.90
N ALA A 275 3.72 -24.83 -10.94
CA ALA A 275 4.14 -25.56 -9.77
C ALA A 275 3.04 -26.56 -9.34
N ASN A 276 3.35 -27.84 -9.48
CA ASN A 276 2.43 -28.94 -9.18
C ASN A 276 1.92 -28.86 -7.72
N GLY A 277 0.60 -29.00 -7.53
CA GLY A 277 -0.07 -28.93 -6.24
C GLY A 277 -0.47 -27.53 -5.78
N MET A 278 -0.24 -26.47 -6.57
CA MET A 278 -0.61 -25.10 -6.18
C MET A 278 -2.12 -24.80 -6.28
N ARG A 279 -2.91 -25.66 -6.92
CA ARG A 279 -4.36 -25.44 -7.04
C ARG A 279 -5.12 -25.55 -5.72
N GLU A 280 -4.75 -26.47 -4.83
CA GLU A 280 -5.44 -26.68 -3.55
C GLU A 280 -5.16 -25.56 -2.53
N PRO A 281 -3.90 -25.10 -2.33
CA PRO A 281 -3.62 -23.94 -1.48
C PRO A 281 -4.38 -22.66 -1.90
N LEU A 282 -4.65 -22.50 -3.20
CA LEU A 282 -5.51 -21.43 -3.71
C LEU A 282 -6.98 -21.58 -3.33
N LYS A 283 -7.46 -22.70 -2.81
CA LYS A 283 -8.80 -22.75 -2.21
C LYS A 283 -8.76 -22.23 -0.78
N GLU A 284 -7.74 -22.60 -0.02
CA GLU A 284 -7.55 -22.15 1.36
C GLU A 284 -7.44 -20.62 1.44
N LEU A 285 -6.72 -20.01 0.50
CA LEU A 285 -6.55 -18.55 0.42
C LEU A 285 -7.72 -17.81 -0.23
N PHE A 286 -8.95 -18.36 -0.25
CA PHE A 286 -10.09 -17.76 -0.97
C PHE A 286 -10.37 -16.31 -0.58
N HIS A 287 -10.27 -16.04 0.72
CA HIS A 287 -10.56 -14.74 1.31
C HIS A 287 -9.36 -13.80 1.37
N ASP A 288 -8.17 -14.27 0.96
CA ASP A 288 -6.90 -13.56 1.14
C ASP A 288 -6.26 -13.10 -0.17
N VAL A 289 -6.42 -13.88 -1.25
CA VAL A 289 -5.80 -13.56 -2.55
C VAL A 289 -6.83 -13.42 -3.66
N THR A 290 -6.53 -12.55 -4.62
CA THR A 290 -7.33 -12.31 -5.82
C THR A 290 -6.46 -12.14 -7.06
N THR A 291 -7.07 -12.32 -8.24
CA THR A 291 -6.51 -11.98 -9.54
C THR A 291 -7.05 -10.66 -10.08
N LEU A 292 -8.08 -10.12 -9.41
CA LEU A 292 -8.78 -8.91 -9.83
C LEU A 292 -8.99 -8.01 -8.62
N SER A 293 -8.22 -6.92 -8.56
CA SER A 293 -8.48 -5.80 -7.66
C SER A 293 -8.42 -4.54 -8.51
N ALA A 294 -9.59 -3.93 -8.69
CA ALA A 294 -9.78 -2.72 -9.47
C ALA A 294 -10.72 -1.80 -8.69
N GLY A 295 -10.39 -0.51 -8.69
CA GLY A 295 -11.20 0.52 -8.07
C GLY A 295 -11.16 1.78 -8.92
N VAL A 296 -12.19 2.60 -8.78
CA VAL A 296 -12.16 3.95 -9.30
C VAL A 296 -11.21 4.76 -8.41
N LEU A 297 -10.40 5.64 -8.99
CA LEU A 297 -9.58 6.59 -8.22
C LEU A 297 -10.49 7.68 -7.65
N SER A 298 -11.43 7.32 -6.77
CA SER A 298 -12.32 8.27 -6.11
C SER A 298 -11.68 8.84 -4.84
N ASP A 299 -11.98 10.10 -4.55
CA ASP A 299 -11.77 10.67 -3.24
C ASP A 299 -12.92 10.21 -2.35
N VAL A 300 -12.67 9.16 -1.56
CA VAL A 300 -13.70 8.61 -0.67
C VAL A 300 -14.09 9.56 0.44
N ALA A 301 -13.27 10.56 0.80
CA ALA A 301 -13.56 11.49 1.88
C ALA A 301 -14.44 12.66 1.38
N ALA A 302 -14.00 13.34 0.31
CA ALA A 302 -14.69 14.51 -0.24
C ALA A 302 -15.71 14.17 -1.35
N GLY A 303 -15.62 12.99 -1.96
CA GLY A 303 -16.35 12.64 -3.17
C GLY A 303 -15.62 13.12 -4.44
N GLY A 304 -16.02 12.60 -5.59
CA GLY A 304 -15.39 12.85 -6.89
C GLY A 304 -14.18 11.95 -7.18
N LEU A 305 -13.50 12.22 -8.29
CA LEU A 305 -12.23 11.57 -8.63
C LEU A 305 -11.06 12.27 -7.93
N LYS A 306 -10.05 11.50 -7.53
CA LYS A 306 -8.78 12.03 -7.04
C LYS A 306 -8.17 12.91 -8.12
N GLU A 307 -7.67 14.06 -7.69
CA GLU A 307 -6.99 15.01 -8.58
C GLU A 307 -5.55 14.55 -8.87
N ASP A 308 -5.14 14.62 -10.14
CA ASP A 308 -3.77 14.33 -10.54
C ASP A 308 -2.87 15.55 -10.32
N PHE A 309 -2.00 15.44 -9.32
CA PHE A 309 -1.04 16.47 -8.98
C PHE A 309 -0.01 16.74 -10.10
N ASN A 310 0.23 15.78 -10.99
CA ASN A 310 1.17 15.94 -12.09
C ASN A 310 0.72 17.02 -13.07
N LEU A 311 -0.59 17.23 -13.25
CA LEU A 311 -1.09 18.30 -14.12
C LEU A 311 -0.76 19.69 -13.56
N LEU A 312 -0.83 19.84 -12.24
CA LEU A 312 -0.43 21.08 -11.56
C LEU A 312 1.08 21.31 -11.72
N ALA A 313 1.89 20.30 -11.39
CA ALA A 313 3.35 20.35 -11.49
C ALA A 313 3.85 20.51 -12.93
N ASN A 314 3.12 20.00 -13.92
CA ASN A 314 3.56 20.03 -15.31
C ASN A 314 3.28 21.32 -16.07
N SER A 315 2.39 22.16 -15.54
CA SER A 315 2.10 23.48 -16.09
C SER A 315 3.35 24.37 -16.13
N ALA A 316 3.45 25.24 -17.14
CA ALA A 316 4.57 26.17 -17.28
C ALA A 316 4.62 27.23 -16.16
N SER A 317 3.47 27.52 -15.56
CA SER A 317 3.32 28.45 -14.45
C SER A 317 2.25 27.94 -13.50
N LEU A 318 2.44 28.14 -12.20
CA LEU A 318 1.45 27.82 -11.19
C LEU A 318 0.10 28.50 -11.50
N PRO A 319 -1.02 27.78 -11.58
CA PRO A 319 -2.32 28.36 -11.88
C PRO A 319 -2.76 29.40 -10.84
N ALA A 320 -3.49 30.43 -11.30
CA ALA A 320 -3.93 31.56 -10.49
C ALA A 320 -4.63 31.20 -9.15
N PRO A 321 -5.42 30.11 -9.04
CA PRO A 321 -6.02 29.72 -7.76
C PRO A 321 -5.01 29.36 -6.66
N TYR A 322 -3.78 28.99 -7.01
CA TYR A 322 -2.73 28.53 -6.10
C TYR A 322 -1.62 29.56 -5.88
N ALA A 323 -1.38 30.41 -6.88
CA ALA A 323 -0.41 31.50 -6.79
C ALA A 323 -0.71 32.42 -5.59
N GLY A 324 0.32 32.76 -4.82
CA GLY A 324 0.16 33.63 -3.66
C GLY A 324 -0.30 32.91 -2.39
N LYS A 325 -0.58 31.60 -2.43
CA LYS A 325 -1.22 30.88 -1.32
C LYS A 325 -0.34 29.79 -0.71
N GLY A 326 -0.55 29.59 0.59
CA GLY A 326 -0.07 28.38 1.27
C GLY A 326 -0.92 27.16 0.89
N VAL A 327 -0.30 25.99 0.96
CA VAL A 327 -0.86 24.70 0.58
C VAL A 327 -2.08 24.37 1.43
N TYR A 328 -1.95 24.51 2.75
CA TYR A 328 -3.05 24.25 3.67
C TYR A 328 -4.08 25.38 3.63
N THR A 329 -3.67 26.62 3.42
CA THR A 329 -4.60 27.76 3.29
C THR A 329 -5.55 27.57 2.11
N SER A 330 -5.05 27.19 0.93
CA SER A 330 -5.91 27.09 -0.24
C SER A 330 -6.77 25.82 -0.28
N ARG A 331 -6.31 24.72 0.35
CA ARG A 331 -7.01 23.42 0.33
C ARG A 331 -7.95 23.25 1.50
N LEU A 332 -7.53 23.74 2.66
CA LEU A 332 -8.14 23.45 3.95
C LEU A 332 -8.57 24.72 4.70
N GLY A 333 -8.23 25.91 4.20
CA GLY A 333 -8.51 27.17 4.90
C GLY A 333 -7.70 27.34 6.19
N ILE A 334 -6.67 26.50 6.42
CA ILE A 334 -5.80 26.58 7.60
C ILE A 334 -4.72 27.61 7.34
N THR A 335 -4.64 28.61 8.20
CA THR A 335 -3.55 29.59 8.18
C THR A 335 -2.55 29.27 9.30
N GLY A 336 -1.29 29.08 8.93
CA GLY A 336 -0.18 28.95 9.88
C GLY A 336 1.02 29.70 9.36
N PRO A 337 1.89 30.26 10.23
CA PRO A 337 3.07 30.98 9.78
C PRO A 337 3.97 30.12 8.91
N SER A 338 3.99 28.80 9.12
CA SER A 338 4.82 27.83 8.38
C SER A 338 4.06 27.03 7.32
N ASP A 339 2.94 27.55 6.80
CA ASP A 339 2.20 26.91 5.70
C ASP A 339 3.04 26.92 4.40
N PRO A 340 3.45 25.74 3.88
CA PRO A 340 4.28 25.66 2.67
C PRO A 340 3.64 26.37 1.49
N ARG A 341 4.46 26.95 0.62
CA ARG A 341 3.98 27.69 -0.55
C ARG A 341 3.77 26.75 -1.74
N TRP A 342 2.67 26.95 -2.48
CA TRP A 342 2.46 26.21 -3.72
C TRP A 342 3.56 26.46 -4.75
N GLU A 343 4.11 27.68 -4.75
CA GLU A 343 5.24 28.05 -5.60
C GLU A 343 6.45 27.13 -5.33
N SER A 344 6.78 26.88 -4.07
CA SER A 344 7.90 26.00 -3.69
C SER A 344 7.67 24.55 -4.14
N LEU A 345 6.44 24.03 -4.01
CA LEU A 345 6.10 22.68 -4.46
C LEU A 345 6.13 22.54 -5.99
N HIS A 346 5.62 23.55 -6.70
CA HIS A 346 5.62 23.58 -8.17
C HIS A 346 7.03 23.64 -8.73
N GLU A 347 7.89 24.49 -8.17
CA GLU A 347 9.30 24.56 -8.53
C GLU A 347 10.04 23.25 -8.24
N LEU A 348 9.84 22.66 -7.05
CA LEU A 348 10.44 21.37 -6.67
C LEU A 348 10.05 20.26 -7.64
N ALA A 349 8.76 20.14 -7.96
CA ALA A 349 8.25 19.14 -8.89
C ALA A 349 8.70 19.41 -10.34
N GLY A 350 9.01 20.67 -10.68
CA GLY A 350 9.50 21.11 -11.98
C GLY A 350 11.02 21.03 -12.17
N LEU A 351 11.80 20.78 -11.12
CA LEU A 351 13.28 20.78 -11.17
C LEU A 351 13.86 19.92 -12.30
N TYR A 352 13.24 18.78 -12.61
CA TYR A 352 13.71 17.88 -13.67
C TYR A 352 13.71 18.52 -15.06
N LYS A 353 12.98 19.63 -15.25
CA LYS A 353 12.94 20.41 -16.49
C LYS A 353 13.97 21.53 -16.51
N ASN A 354 14.47 21.94 -15.35
CA ASN A 354 15.34 23.09 -15.21
C ASN A 354 16.80 22.71 -15.43
N GLY A 355 17.24 22.71 -16.69
CA GLY A 355 18.63 22.41 -17.05
C GLY A 355 19.67 23.39 -16.52
N ALA A 356 19.27 24.54 -15.96
CA ALA A 356 20.19 25.47 -15.30
C ALA A 356 20.51 25.07 -13.85
N GLU A 357 19.58 24.38 -13.18
CA GLU A 357 19.74 23.91 -11.81
C GLU A 357 20.11 22.42 -11.74
N LEU A 358 19.68 21.63 -12.73
CA LEU A 358 19.98 20.20 -12.84
C LEU A 358 21.09 19.94 -13.86
N SER A 359 22.22 19.45 -13.37
CA SER A 359 23.36 19.01 -14.16
C SER A 359 23.69 17.54 -13.87
N LYS A 360 24.82 17.04 -14.38
CA LYS A 360 25.32 15.69 -14.11
C LYS A 360 26.74 15.75 -13.59
N HIS A 361 27.03 14.96 -12.56
CA HIS A 361 28.38 14.72 -12.05
C HIS A 361 28.60 13.21 -11.98
N GLU A 362 29.63 12.72 -12.66
CA GLU A 362 29.96 11.28 -12.75
C GLU A 362 28.77 10.38 -13.16
N GLY A 363 27.88 10.91 -14.01
CA GLY A 363 26.69 10.20 -14.48
C GLY A 363 25.49 10.23 -13.51
N ALA A 364 25.66 10.78 -12.30
CA ALA A 364 24.58 11.02 -11.34
C ALA A 364 23.99 12.43 -11.50
N PRO A 365 22.68 12.63 -11.20
CA PRO A 365 22.08 13.95 -11.18
C PRO A 365 22.68 14.81 -10.07
N MET A 366 23.00 16.06 -10.41
CA MET A 366 23.52 17.06 -9.50
C MET A 366 22.64 18.30 -9.56
N LEU A 367 22.22 18.81 -8.39
CA LEU A 367 21.43 20.02 -8.27
C LEU A 367 22.25 21.15 -7.68
N ARG A 368 22.12 22.34 -8.26
CA ARG A 368 22.70 23.56 -7.72
C ARG A 368 21.88 24.07 -6.55
N ALA A 369 22.46 24.05 -5.34
CA ALA A 369 21.85 24.59 -4.13
C ALA A 369 21.57 26.09 -4.27
N GLY A 370 20.44 26.53 -3.74
CA GLY A 370 19.95 27.89 -3.92
C GLY A 370 18.76 28.20 -3.01
N THR A 371 18.50 29.49 -2.82
CA THR A 371 17.31 29.97 -2.12
C THR A 371 16.70 31.14 -2.88
N PRO A 372 15.41 31.45 -2.69
CA PRO A 372 14.79 32.59 -3.35
C PRO A 372 15.53 33.89 -3.02
N ALA A 373 15.61 34.80 -3.98
CA ALA A 373 16.37 36.04 -3.82
C ALA A 373 15.88 36.83 -2.59
N ARG A 374 16.83 37.31 -1.78
CA ARG A 374 16.58 38.08 -0.53
C ARG A 374 15.88 37.30 0.58
N TRP A 375 15.67 35.98 0.43
CA TRP A 375 15.18 35.17 1.52
C TRP A 375 16.27 34.95 2.58
N THR A 376 15.84 34.90 3.84
CA THR A 376 16.69 34.56 4.98
C THR A 376 15.94 33.58 5.89
N ALA A 377 16.65 32.56 6.37
CA ALA A 377 16.10 31.56 7.29
C ALA A 377 15.84 32.14 8.69
N ALA A 378 16.56 33.20 9.07
CA ALA A 378 16.38 33.92 10.31
C ALA A 378 16.59 35.42 10.09
N ARG A 379 15.71 36.24 10.68
CA ARG A 379 15.83 37.70 10.66
C ARG A 379 16.85 38.14 11.70
N GLY A 380 17.74 39.04 11.32
CA GLY A 380 18.75 39.59 12.23
C GLY A 380 19.90 38.62 12.54
N SER A 381 19.95 37.45 11.90
CA SER A 381 21.16 36.62 11.94
C SER A 381 22.22 37.24 11.05
N ASN A 382 23.47 37.27 11.51
CA ASN A 382 24.58 37.72 10.68
C ASN A 382 25.77 36.73 10.78
N PRO A 383 26.13 36.04 9.68
CA PRO A 383 27.22 35.06 9.67
C PRO A 383 28.61 35.70 9.72
N GLU A 384 28.72 37.02 9.61
CA GLU A 384 29.96 37.76 9.81
C GLU A 384 30.20 38.03 11.28
N ASN A 385 29.25 38.58 12.03
CA ASN A 385 29.42 38.90 13.45
C ASN A 385 28.97 37.78 14.42
N GLY A 386 28.27 36.75 13.92
CA GLY A 386 27.79 35.62 14.72
C GLY A 386 26.49 35.91 15.50
N GLU A 387 25.80 37.01 15.20
CA GLU A 387 24.53 37.34 15.85
C GLU A 387 23.48 36.26 15.57
N PRO A 388 22.83 35.70 16.61
CA PRO A 388 21.72 34.77 16.43
C PRO A 388 20.50 35.53 15.88
N GLY A 389 19.87 34.98 14.85
CA GLY A 389 18.63 35.54 14.31
C GLY A 389 17.38 34.92 14.93
N VAL A 390 16.25 35.56 14.71
CA VAL A 390 14.92 34.99 14.98
C VAL A 390 14.47 34.20 13.76
N ALA A 391 14.17 32.91 13.94
CA ALA A 391 13.75 32.03 12.85
C ALA A 391 12.59 32.63 12.06
N ASN A 392 12.74 32.68 10.74
CA ASN A 392 11.68 33.09 9.84
C ASN A 392 10.75 31.90 9.63
N LEU A 393 9.60 31.94 10.31
CA LEU A 393 8.60 30.88 10.22
C LEU A 393 7.83 30.92 8.90
N ALA A 394 7.88 32.04 8.16
CA ALA A 394 7.19 32.23 6.88
C ALA A 394 8.02 31.67 5.71
N PRO A 395 7.55 30.60 5.03
CA PRO A 395 8.23 30.07 3.88
C PRO A 395 8.19 31.07 2.72
N PRO A 396 9.28 31.20 1.93
CA PRO A 396 9.30 32.11 0.80
C PRO A 396 8.42 31.59 -0.34
N PRO A 397 7.92 32.48 -1.22
CA PRO A 397 7.48 32.06 -2.54
C PRO A 397 8.70 31.58 -3.33
N GLY A 398 8.85 30.26 -3.46
CA GLY A 398 9.92 29.61 -4.21
C GLY A 398 10.69 28.57 -3.40
N LEU A 399 11.51 27.78 -4.08
CA LEU A 399 12.20 26.63 -3.51
C LEU A 399 13.43 27.04 -2.71
N VAL A 400 13.49 26.60 -1.45
CA VAL A 400 14.71 26.59 -0.64
C VAL A 400 15.40 25.25 -0.85
N LEU A 401 16.42 25.22 -1.71
CA LEU A 401 17.24 24.05 -2.01
C LEU A 401 18.58 24.17 -1.28
N MET A 402 18.62 23.83 0.01
CA MET A 402 19.82 23.92 0.83
C MET A 402 19.94 22.67 1.70
N PRO A 403 21.16 22.19 1.96
CA PRO A 403 21.34 21.12 2.92
C PRO A 403 21.04 21.62 4.35
N SER A 404 20.73 20.68 5.23
CA SER A 404 20.40 20.95 6.64
C SER A 404 21.57 20.56 7.56
N ILE A 405 21.75 21.29 8.66
CA ILE A 405 22.70 20.87 9.70
C ILE A 405 22.02 19.76 10.51
N ALA A 406 22.56 18.53 10.43
CA ALA A 406 22.03 17.40 11.18
C ALA A 406 22.64 17.30 12.58
N LYS A 407 23.93 17.61 12.69
CA LYS A 407 24.68 17.47 13.95
C LYS A 407 25.86 18.42 14.00
N VAL A 408 26.13 18.95 15.20
CA VAL A 408 27.33 19.70 15.51
C VAL A 408 27.97 19.03 16.71
N GLN A 409 29.23 18.63 16.57
CA GLN A 409 30.04 18.10 17.66
C GLN A 409 31.27 18.98 17.82
N VAL A 410 31.79 19.05 19.04
CA VAL A 410 33.04 19.75 19.32
C VAL A 410 33.99 18.76 19.96
N VAL A 411 35.16 18.61 19.36
CA VAL A 411 36.27 17.84 19.93
C VAL A 411 37.18 18.81 20.68
N PHE A 412 37.44 18.49 21.94
CA PHE A 412 38.31 19.27 22.80
C PHE A 412 39.67 18.58 22.89
N SER A 413 40.73 19.32 22.58
CA SER A 413 42.10 18.83 22.69
C SER A 413 42.92 19.80 23.53
N LEU A 414 43.67 19.28 24.49
CA LEU A 414 44.66 20.06 25.23
C LEU A 414 45.99 19.96 24.52
N LEU A 415 46.64 21.09 24.29
CA LEU A 415 47.98 21.17 23.72
C LEU A 415 48.83 22.10 24.57
N THR A 416 50.07 21.68 24.84
CA THR A 416 51.05 22.53 25.48
C THR A 416 51.92 23.18 24.42
N ARG A 417 52.27 24.45 24.64
CA ARG A 417 53.23 25.18 23.82
C ARG A 417 54.27 25.82 24.72
N ASP A 418 55.52 25.83 24.30
CA ASP A 418 56.56 26.57 25.01
C ASP A 418 56.19 28.06 25.07
N ILE A 419 56.31 28.67 26.25
CA ILE A 419 56.20 30.12 26.43
C ILE A 419 57.33 30.83 25.67
N TYR A 420 58.49 30.19 25.63
CA TYR A 420 59.72 30.66 25.03
C TYR A 420 59.98 29.88 23.73
N ASN A 421 59.63 30.47 22.59
CA ASN A 421 59.98 29.92 21.29
C ASN A 421 61.42 30.30 20.96
N TYR A 422 62.36 29.37 21.10
CA TYR A 422 63.75 29.60 20.75
C TYR A 422 63.93 29.40 19.23
N PRO A 423 64.28 30.44 18.45
CA PRO A 423 64.47 30.29 17.01
C PRO A 423 65.62 29.32 16.73
N LYS A 424 65.25 28.12 16.23
CA LYS A 424 66.11 27.02 15.72
C LYS A 424 67.54 26.99 16.26
N ILE A 425 67.74 26.33 17.39
CA ILE A 425 68.98 25.59 17.64
C ILE A 425 68.60 24.11 17.60
N ARG A 426 69.31 23.31 16.79
CA ARG A 426 69.20 21.84 16.74
C ARG A 426 69.73 21.21 18.05
N ASP A 427 69.28 21.72 19.17
CA ASP A 427 69.67 21.28 20.49
C ASP A 427 68.44 20.65 21.15
N THR A 428 68.39 19.32 21.12
CA THR A 428 67.34 18.52 21.75
C THR A 428 67.64 18.24 23.22
N THR A 429 68.62 18.92 23.81
CA THR A 429 69.00 18.71 25.21
C THR A 429 67.97 19.41 26.12
N PRO A 430 67.35 18.70 27.08
CA PRO A 430 66.41 19.29 28.02
C PRO A 430 67.07 20.44 28.79
N LYS A 431 66.55 21.65 28.68
CA LYS A 431 67.07 22.79 29.43
C LYS A 431 66.47 22.81 30.84
N VAL A 432 67.32 23.09 31.83
CA VAL A 432 66.91 23.18 33.24
C VAL A 432 66.21 24.53 33.45
N ALA A 433 64.98 24.50 33.99
CA ALA A 433 64.16 25.67 34.21
C ALA A 433 64.87 26.77 35.04
N GLY A 434 64.70 28.03 34.64
CA GLY A 434 65.00 29.20 35.49
C GLY A 434 66.39 29.83 35.42
N ARG A 435 67.07 29.87 34.27
CA ARG A 435 68.26 30.74 34.09
C ARG A 435 67.97 31.88 33.11
N GLU A 436 67.79 33.07 33.68
CA GLU A 436 67.56 34.40 33.07
C GLU A 436 68.41 34.71 31.81
N SER A 437 69.60 34.13 31.68
CA SER A 437 70.57 34.50 30.62
C SER A 437 70.22 34.02 29.20
N GLU A 438 69.18 33.19 29.03
CA GLU A 438 68.72 32.75 27.70
C GLU A 438 67.36 33.31 27.27
N GLU A 439 66.59 33.93 28.18
CA GLU A 439 65.26 34.49 27.88
C GLU A 439 65.33 35.67 26.90
N VAL A 440 66.43 36.44 26.91
CA VAL A 440 66.60 37.64 26.07
C VAL A 440 66.63 37.32 24.56
N LYS A 441 66.82 36.04 24.19
CA LYS A 441 66.86 35.56 22.79
C LYS A 441 65.63 34.75 22.37
N ALA A 442 64.70 34.49 23.27
CA ALA A 442 63.49 33.75 22.96
C ALA A 442 62.42 34.68 22.35
N GLU A 443 61.74 34.22 21.30
CA GLU A 443 60.49 34.82 20.89
C GLU A 443 59.40 34.34 21.85
N LEU A 444 58.86 35.23 22.67
CA LEU A 444 57.76 34.89 23.57
C LEU A 444 56.48 34.60 22.77
N HIS A 445 55.72 33.59 23.20
CA HIS A 445 54.45 33.22 22.56
C HIS A 445 53.41 34.35 22.69
N ASP A 446 53.33 35.23 21.69
CA ASP A 446 52.41 36.37 21.70
C ASP A 446 50.91 35.94 21.65
N PRO A 447 50.00 36.73 22.25
CA PRO A 447 50.25 37.96 23.01
C PRO A 447 50.59 37.73 24.49
N TRP A 448 50.50 36.49 24.98
CA TRP A 448 50.48 36.19 26.42
C TRP A 448 51.84 35.83 27.01
N GLY A 449 52.81 35.42 26.21
CA GLY A 449 54.13 34.99 26.70
C GLY A 449 54.81 36.04 27.56
N ARG A 450 54.59 37.34 27.26
CA ARG A 450 55.08 38.45 28.09
C ARG A 450 54.48 38.53 29.49
N ASN A 451 53.23 38.09 29.68
CA ASN A 451 52.57 38.09 30.99
C ASN A 451 53.11 36.99 31.92
N PHE A 452 53.80 36.00 31.34
CA PHE A 452 54.42 34.89 32.06
C PHE A 452 55.96 34.98 32.09
N ALA A 453 56.53 36.05 31.54
CA ALA A 453 57.97 36.29 31.57
C ALA A 453 58.47 36.43 33.02
N GLY A 454 59.56 35.73 33.37
CA GLY A 454 60.10 35.69 34.73
C GLY A 454 59.28 34.86 35.73
N SER A 455 58.22 34.18 35.28
CA SER A 455 57.50 33.20 36.10
C SER A 455 58.21 31.85 36.09
N SER A 456 57.81 30.93 36.97
CA SER A 456 58.33 29.56 37.00
C SER A 456 57.67 28.63 35.97
N TYR A 457 56.91 29.17 35.00
CA TYR A 457 56.18 28.38 34.01
C TYR A 457 56.92 28.34 32.68
N ASP A 458 57.12 27.14 32.13
CA ASP A 458 57.79 26.93 30.84
C ASP A 458 56.80 26.79 29.66
N TYR A 459 55.55 26.40 29.95
CA TYR A 459 54.54 26.07 28.94
C TYR A 459 53.22 26.82 29.15
N LEU A 460 52.59 27.19 28.04
CA LEU A 460 51.18 27.56 27.97
C LEU A 460 50.34 26.32 27.69
N LEU A 461 49.27 26.15 28.45
CA LEU A 461 48.22 25.18 28.14
C LEU A 461 47.19 25.86 27.24
N HIS A 462 47.02 25.33 26.04
CA HIS A 462 46.00 25.75 25.09
C HIS A 462 44.91 24.70 25.05
N LEU A 463 43.66 25.15 25.05
CA LEU A 463 42.52 24.33 24.73
C LEU A 463 42.11 24.60 23.29
N LEU A 464 42.23 23.57 22.45
CA LEU A 464 41.78 23.57 21.06
C LEU A 464 40.37 23.01 20.99
N TYR A 465 39.53 23.70 20.22
CA TYR A 465 38.14 23.34 19.98
C TYR A 465 37.99 23.09 18.48
N THR A 466 37.73 21.84 18.10
CA THR A 466 37.59 21.44 16.69
C THR A 466 36.13 21.07 16.42
N PRO A 467 35.38 21.89 15.67
CA PRO A 467 33.99 21.58 15.34
C PRO A 467 33.93 20.50 14.24
N VAL A 468 33.08 19.51 14.44
CA VAL A 468 32.70 18.50 13.46
C VAL A 468 31.23 18.72 13.13
N VAL A 469 30.97 19.18 11.91
CA VAL A 469 29.62 19.51 11.43
C VAL A 469 29.16 18.43 10.47
N THR A 470 28.05 17.77 10.80
CA THR A 470 27.37 16.83 9.91
C THR A 470 26.28 17.57 9.17
N ILE A 471 26.41 17.61 7.85
CA ILE A 471 25.43 18.20 6.94
C ILE A 471 24.61 17.06 6.35
N HIS A 472 23.29 17.16 6.45
CA HIS A 472 22.35 16.24 5.83
C HIS A 472 21.79 16.85 4.56
N ASN A 473 21.98 16.12 3.46
CA ASN A 473 21.33 16.38 2.19
C ASN A 473 19.97 15.66 2.18
N PRO A 474 18.84 16.39 2.31
CA PRO A 474 17.52 15.77 2.26
C PRO A 474 17.10 15.37 0.84
N TYR A 475 17.88 15.76 -0.17
CA TYR A 475 17.62 15.45 -1.56
C TYR A 475 18.44 14.23 -1.96
N ASN A 476 17.80 13.24 -2.58
CA ASN A 476 18.46 12.00 -3.00
C ASN A 476 19.30 12.18 -4.28
N VAL A 477 20.01 13.31 -4.39
CA VAL A 477 20.81 13.76 -5.54
C VAL A 477 22.02 14.54 -5.04
N ILE A 478 23.09 14.63 -5.83
CA ILE A 478 24.28 15.39 -5.45
C ILE A 478 23.91 16.88 -5.36
N LEU A 479 24.42 17.60 -4.37
CA LEU A 479 24.27 19.06 -4.28
C LEU A 479 25.57 19.77 -4.62
N GLU A 480 25.48 20.80 -5.46
CA GLU A 480 26.56 21.72 -5.80
C GLU A 480 26.32 23.07 -5.11
N PHE A 481 27.35 23.67 -4.51
CA PHE A 481 27.28 25.01 -3.94
C PHE A 481 28.61 25.76 -4.10
N SER A 482 28.56 27.00 -4.58
CA SER A 482 29.79 27.78 -4.84
C SER A 482 30.52 28.17 -3.55
N GLU A 483 29.77 28.57 -2.51
CA GLU A 483 30.34 28.92 -1.20
C GLU A 483 29.28 28.73 -0.12
N LEU A 484 29.40 27.67 0.68
CA LEU A 484 28.55 27.44 1.85
C LEU A 484 29.34 27.80 3.11
N LYS A 485 29.02 28.95 3.70
CA LYS A 485 29.60 29.39 4.96
C LYS A 485 28.73 28.92 6.13
N VAL A 486 29.31 28.11 7.02
CA VAL A 486 28.67 27.69 8.26
C VAL A 486 29.38 28.38 9.41
N VAL A 487 28.66 29.14 10.24
CA VAL A 487 29.20 29.84 11.40
C VAL A 487 28.33 29.57 12.61
N PHE A 488 28.99 29.28 13.73
CA PHE A 488 28.38 29.10 15.03
C PHE A 488 28.97 30.15 15.96
N GLY A 489 28.10 30.95 16.58
CA GLY A 489 28.46 31.90 17.62
C GLY A 489 28.08 31.34 19.00
N ASN A 490 28.93 31.57 20.00
CA ASN A 490 28.65 31.32 21.42
C ASN A 490 28.03 29.93 21.69
N VAL A 491 28.70 28.86 21.27
CA VAL A 491 28.18 27.52 21.54
C VAL A 491 28.06 27.27 23.05
N PRO A 492 26.90 26.76 23.51
CA PRO A 492 26.57 26.69 24.92
C PRO A 492 27.27 25.51 25.60
N PHE A 493 28.55 25.68 25.93
CA PHE A 493 29.24 24.79 26.86
C PHE A 493 30.02 25.59 27.90
N ALA A 494 30.27 24.95 29.04
CA ALA A 494 31.07 25.48 30.13
C ALA A 494 32.10 24.44 30.57
N LEU A 495 33.25 24.88 31.07
CA LEU A 495 34.33 23.98 31.51
C LEU A 495 34.77 24.35 32.92
N GLN A 496 35.02 23.34 33.74
CA GLN A 496 35.74 23.50 35.00
C GLN A 496 37.14 22.92 34.83
N VAL A 497 38.17 23.72 35.07
CA VAL A 497 39.56 23.28 35.01
C VAL A 497 39.97 22.82 36.40
N ILE A 498 40.50 21.60 36.52
CA ILE A 498 40.99 21.03 37.77
C ILE A 498 42.49 20.82 37.63
N ARG A 499 43.28 21.37 38.56
CA ARG A 499 44.73 21.19 38.62
C ARG A 499 45.06 20.40 39.87
N ASN A 500 45.64 19.20 39.72
CA ASN A 500 46.03 18.34 40.84
C ASN A 500 44.89 18.05 41.84
N GLY A 501 43.66 17.89 41.35
CA GLY A 501 42.47 17.66 42.19
C GLY A 501 41.79 18.94 42.70
N GLU A 502 42.43 20.11 42.55
CA GLU A 502 41.89 21.39 43.00
C GLU A 502 41.21 22.16 41.85
N PRO A 503 39.90 22.48 41.96
CA PRO A 503 39.22 23.32 40.98
C PRO A 503 39.84 24.71 40.87
N GLN A 504 40.08 25.17 39.64
CA GLN A 504 40.61 26.50 39.34
C GLN A 504 39.51 27.56 39.15
N THR A 505 38.25 27.12 39.08
CA THR A 505 37.06 27.96 39.06
C THR A 505 36.02 27.41 40.04
N HIS A 506 35.28 28.30 40.70
CA HIS A 506 34.23 27.93 41.65
C HIS A 506 33.03 27.23 40.97
N GLU A 507 32.78 27.56 39.71
CA GLU A 507 31.74 26.96 38.86
C GLU A 507 32.31 26.70 37.45
N PRO A 508 31.66 25.84 36.62
CA PRO A 508 32.02 25.71 35.21
C PRO A 508 31.98 27.09 34.53
N ALA A 509 33.10 27.51 33.92
CA ALA A 509 33.19 28.77 33.22
C ALA A 509 32.54 28.64 31.82
N PRO A 510 31.48 29.39 31.49
CA PRO A 510 30.91 29.41 30.15
C PRO A 510 31.93 29.84 29.09
N LEU A 511 31.88 29.23 27.91
CA LEU A 511 32.81 29.55 26.82
C LEU A 511 32.81 31.04 26.50
N ASP A 512 31.64 31.68 26.41
CA ASP A 512 31.49 33.10 26.08
C ASP A 512 32.09 34.04 27.13
N THR A 513 32.23 33.60 28.39
CA THR A 513 32.89 34.35 29.46
C THR A 513 34.41 34.11 29.57
N MET A 514 34.94 33.06 28.92
CA MET A 514 36.38 32.82 28.93
C MET A 514 37.10 33.90 28.11
N PHE A 515 38.27 34.36 28.58
CA PHE A 515 39.02 35.42 27.90
C PHE A 515 39.42 35.06 26.45
N TYR A 516 39.30 36.01 25.52
CA TYR A 516 39.82 35.95 24.14
C TYR A 516 40.34 37.32 23.73
N ARG A 517 41.48 37.35 23.01
CA ARG A 517 42.13 38.58 22.54
C ARG A 517 41.14 39.38 21.68
N GLU A 518 40.99 40.67 21.95
CA GLU A 518 40.04 41.59 21.28
C GLU A 518 38.54 41.46 21.65
N SER A 519 38.17 40.64 22.65
CA SER A 519 36.81 40.64 23.23
C SER A 519 36.81 41.03 24.71
N GLU A 520 37.80 41.81 25.13
CA GLU A 520 38.05 42.21 26.52
C GLU A 520 36.89 43.01 27.14
N THR A 521 36.04 43.60 26.31
CA THR A 521 34.82 44.33 26.70
C THR A 521 33.54 43.47 26.68
N GLY A 522 33.61 42.20 26.25
CA GLY A 522 32.44 41.33 26.09
C GLY A 522 31.64 41.54 24.79
N ASP A 523 32.05 42.47 23.93
CA ASP A 523 31.27 42.91 22.76
C ASP A 523 31.40 42.02 21.51
N ARG A 524 32.15 40.90 21.56
CA ARG A 524 32.39 40.04 20.38
C ARG A 524 32.09 38.57 20.68
N HIS A 525 31.18 37.98 19.90
CA HIS A 525 30.85 36.56 19.94
C HIS A 525 32.08 35.68 19.65
N LYS A 526 32.20 34.57 20.38
CA LYS A 526 33.15 33.50 20.05
C LYS A 526 32.60 32.72 18.88
N ARG A 527 33.22 32.92 17.73
CA ARG A 527 32.79 32.35 16.45
C ARG A 527 33.70 31.19 16.08
N PHE A 528 33.09 30.13 15.60
CA PHE A 528 33.78 29.17 14.75
C PHE A 528 33.00 29.02 13.47
N GLY A 529 33.72 28.99 12.36
CA GLY A 529 33.09 28.84 11.07
C GLY A 529 33.99 28.12 10.09
N MET A 530 33.34 27.54 9.10
CA MET A 530 34.00 26.93 7.96
C MET A 530 33.32 27.44 6.70
N THR A 531 34.13 27.64 5.67
CA THR A 531 33.63 27.88 4.33
C THR A 531 33.85 26.61 3.54
N LEU A 532 32.76 25.98 3.12
CA LEU A 532 32.76 24.82 2.25
C LEU A 532 32.66 25.31 0.81
N LYS A 533 33.51 24.78 -0.05
CA LYS A 533 33.52 25.02 -1.49
C LYS A 533 33.54 23.66 -2.17
N THR A 534 32.63 23.44 -3.12
CA THR A 534 32.64 22.25 -3.99
C THR A 534 33.39 22.54 -5.27
#